data_AF-A0A7C7KBT4-F1
#
_entry.id   AF-A0A7C7KBT4-F1
#
_cell.length_a   1.000
_cell.length_b   1.000
_cell.length_c   1.000
_cell.angle_alpha   90.00
_cell.angle_beta   90.00
_cell.angle_gamma   90.00
#
_symmetry.space_group_name_H-M   'P 1'
#
loop_
_entity.id
_entity.type
_entity.pdbx_description
1 polymer ?
#
loop_
_entity_poly.entity_id
_entity_poly.type
_entity_poly.pdbx_seq_one_letter_code
_entity_poly.pdbx_strand_id
1 'polypeptide(L)'
;PLNVTTKIFGEERILFNNREVTHMRDVKKLIHLVYSVMIISGAYVICMITWSCISGPIFRFYIRPTIIIYGCGLTILSVVILGFLSLMGFDEVFVIFHKMSFGNDLWILDPRTDYLIMLFPLGFWFDITMKIAMISVITSLAITAASVSTQIIASAQNKGRKSSK
;
A
#
# COMPACT_ATOMS: atom_id res chain seq x y z
N PRO A 1 -21.81 -12.25 0.83
CA PRO A 1 -21.85 -12.44 2.30
C PRO A 1 -20.87 -13.55 2.67
N LEU A 2 -20.12 -13.42 3.77
CA LEU A 2 -19.32 -14.51 4.32
C LEU A 2 -20.28 -15.48 5.02
N ASN A 3 -20.90 -16.39 4.27
CA ASN A 3 -21.78 -17.42 4.81
C ASN A 3 -21.15 -18.78 4.51
N VAL A 4 -20.14 -19.13 5.31
CA VAL A 4 -19.41 -20.39 5.20
C VAL A 4 -19.91 -21.28 6.33
N THR A 5 -20.52 -22.41 5.98
CA THR A 5 -20.93 -23.43 6.95
C THR A 5 -19.87 -24.52 7.02
N THR A 6 -19.53 -24.95 8.23
CA THR A 6 -18.59 -26.05 8.44
C THR A 6 -18.97 -26.84 9.69
N LYS A 7 -18.42 -28.04 9.83
CA LYS A 7 -18.60 -28.85 11.04
C LYS A 7 -17.65 -28.39 12.13
N ILE A 8 -18.20 -27.81 13.19
CA ILE A 8 -17.46 -27.37 14.37
C ILE A 8 -17.86 -28.32 15.50
N PHE A 9 -16.90 -29.08 16.03
CA PHE A 9 -17.16 -30.14 17.02
C PHE A 9 -18.24 -31.16 16.59
N GLY A 10 -18.32 -31.46 15.30
CA GLY A 10 -19.27 -32.43 14.74
C GLY A 10 -20.64 -31.87 14.34
N GLU A 11 -20.95 -30.62 14.71
CA GLU A 11 -22.19 -29.95 14.34
C GLU A 11 -21.98 -28.96 13.20
N GLU A 12 -22.91 -28.91 12.23
CA GLU A 12 -22.90 -27.88 11.20
C GLU A 12 -23.28 -26.53 11.78
N ARG A 13 -22.35 -25.57 11.71
CA ARG A 13 -22.54 -24.21 12.19
C ARG A 13 -21.96 -23.22 11.18
N ILE A 14 -22.49 -22.00 11.21
CA ILE A 14 -21.89 -20.89 10.45
C ILE A 14 -20.55 -20.56 11.10
N LEU A 15 -19.49 -20.49 10.29
CA LEU A 15 -18.12 -20.32 10.76
C LEU A 15 -17.89 -18.95 11.40
N PHE A 16 -18.44 -17.88 10.81
CA PHE A 16 -18.24 -16.52 11.29
C PHE A 16 -19.55 -15.94 11.82
N ASN A 17 -19.50 -15.33 12.99
CA ASN A 17 -20.64 -14.66 13.59
C ASN A 17 -20.92 -13.29 12.94
N ASN A 18 -22.06 -12.68 13.26
CA ASN A 18 -22.48 -11.41 12.67
C ASN A 18 -21.50 -10.25 12.92
N ARG A 19 -20.81 -10.24 14.07
CA ARG A 19 -19.83 -9.22 14.42
C ARG A 19 -18.60 -9.33 13.51
N GLU A 20 -18.04 -10.53 13.39
CA GLU A 20 -16.90 -10.83 12.50
C GLU A 20 -17.22 -10.51 11.04
N VAL A 21 -18.41 -10.91 10.56
CA VAL A 21 -18.85 -10.64 9.19
C VAL A 21 -19.00 -9.13 8.93
N THR A 22 -19.49 -8.38 9.92
CA THR A 22 -19.66 -6.92 9.78
C THR A 22 -18.31 -6.20 9.83
N HIS A 23 -17.40 -6.62 10.71
CA HIS A 23 -16.03 -6.11 10.72
C HIS A 23 -15.32 -6.37 9.39
N MET A 24 -15.42 -7.59 8.84
CA MET A 24 -14.83 -7.92 7.54
C MET A 24 -15.45 -7.14 6.37
N ARG A 25 -16.70 -6.69 6.50
CA ARG A 25 -17.31 -5.77 5.53
C ARG A 25 -16.63 -4.40 5.57
N ASP A 26 -16.30 -3.90 6.76
CA ASP A 26 -15.58 -2.62 6.91
C ASP A 26 -14.14 -2.74 6.42
N VAL A 27 -13.45 -3.83 6.77
CA VAL A 27 -12.11 -4.15 6.22
C VAL A 27 -12.15 -4.19 4.69
N LYS A 28 -13.15 -4.85 4.10
CA LYS A 28 -13.31 -4.90 2.64
C LYS A 28 -13.43 -3.50 2.02
N LYS A 29 -14.21 -2.60 2.62
CA LYS A 29 -14.32 -1.21 2.14
C LYS A 29 -12.99 -0.47 2.23
N LEU A 30 -12.27 -0.63 3.35
CA LEU A 30 -10.95 -0.02 3.54
C LEU A 30 -9.94 -0.50 2.48
N ILE A 31 -9.89 -1.80 2.21
CA ILE A 31 -9.02 -2.37 1.17
C ILE A 31 -9.39 -1.85 -0.23
N HIS A 32 -10.69 -1.72 -0.55
CA HIS A 32 -11.12 -1.13 -1.82
C HIS A 32 -10.72 0.35 -1.95
N LEU A 33 -10.75 1.12 -0.85
CA LEU A 33 -10.25 2.48 -0.84
C LEU A 33 -8.75 2.53 -1.14
N VAL A 34 -7.96 1.68 -0.46
CA VAL A 34 -6.51 1.56 -0.70
C VAL A 34 -6.22 1.21 -2.16
N TYR A 35 -6.92 0.22 -2.73
CA TYR A 35 -6.75 -0.14 -4.14
C TYR A 35 -7.14 0.98 -5.10
N SER A 36 -8.23 1.71 -4.82
CA SER A 36 -8.63 2.86 -5.64
C SER A 36 -7.55 3.94 -5.66
N VAL A 37 -7.00 4.30 -4.49
CA VAL A 37 -5.91 5.27 -4.37
C VAL A 37 -4.64 4.77 -5.08
N MET A 38 -4.30 3.49 -4.92
CA MET A 38 -3.15 2.87 -5.59
C MET A 38 -3.29 2.91 -7.13
N ILE A 39 -4.47 2.59 -7.67
CA ILE A 39 -4.71 2.61 -9.12
C ILE A 39 -4.63 4.04 -9.66
N ILE A 40 -5.27 5.01 -8.99
CA ILE A 40 -5.28 6.41 -9.44
C ILE A 40 -3.86 7.00 -9.40
N SER A 41 -3.13 6.80 -8.29
CA SER A 41 -1.76 7.29 -8.13
C SER A 41 -0.80 6.58 -9.10
N GLY A 42 -0.95 5.27 -9.28
CA GLY A 42 -0.17 4.50 -10.26
C GLY A 42 -0.41 4.98 -11.70
N ALA A 43 -1.67 5.20 -12.09
CA ALA A 43 -2.02 5.76 -13.39
C ALA A 43 -1.41 7.15 -13.59
N TYR A 44 -1.48 8.01 -12.57
CA TYR A 44 -0.83 9.33 -12.60
C TYR A 44 0.68 9.22 -12.83
N VAL A 45 1.39 8.37 -12.07
CA VAL A 45 2.85 8.17 -12.23
C VAL A 45 3.18 7.65 -13.63
N ILE A 46 2.43 6.67 -14.14
CA ILE A 46 2.63 6.12 -15.49
C ILE A 46 2.43 7.20 -16.54
N CYS A 47 1.32 7.94 -16.51
CA CYS A 47 1.03 9.05 -17.43
C CYS A 47 2.14 10.11 -17.41
N MET A 48 2.66 10.42 -16.21
CA MET A 48 3.73 11.39 -16.06
C MET A 48 5.04 10.92 -16.67
N ILE A 49 5.41 9.66 -16.46
CA ILE A 49 6.62 9.07 -17.02
C ILE A 49 6.50 8.97 -18.56
N THR A 50 5.36 8.50 -19.08
CA THR A 50 5.15 8.36 -20.54
C THR A 50 5.12 9.72 -21.24
N TRP A 51 4.44 10.71 -20.66
CA TRP A 51 4.45 12.08 -21.16
C TRP A 51 5.86 12.66 -21.21
N SER A 52 6.67 12.45 -20.16
CA SER A 52 8.07 12.86 -20.14
C SER A 52 8.88 12.21 -21.26
N CYS A 53 8.62 10.94 -21.59
CA CYS A 53 9.29 10.26 -22.70
C CYS A 53 8.94 10.88 -24.06
N ILE A 54 7.66 11.22 -24.30
CA ILE A 54 7.15 11.63 -25.63
C ILE A 54 7.36 13.13 -25.92
N SER A 55 7.22 14.02 -24.93
CA SER A 55 7.04 15.48 -25.15
C SER A 55 8.28 16.30 -25.56
N GLY A 56 9.37 15.64 -25.98
CA GLY A 56 10.59 16.30 -26.46
C GLY A 56 11.28 17.22 -25.42
N PRO A 57 12.43 17.83 -25.77
CA PRO A 57 13.26 18.56 -24.81
C PRO A 57 12.68 19.91 -24.33
N ILE A 58 11.71 20.50 -25.05
CA ILE A 58 11.16 21.84 -24.75
C ILE A 58 10.08 21.80 -23.66
N PHE A 59 9.24 20.76 -23.65
CA PHE A 59 8.16 20.61 -22.66
C PHE A 59 8.60 19.80 -21.43
N ARG A 60 9.76 19.12 -21.50
CA ARG A 60 10.35 18.30 -20.42
C ARG A 60 10.76 19.06 -19.15
N PHE A 61 10.85 20.38 -19.20
CA PHE A 61 11.30 21.18 -18.06
C PHE A 61 10.20 21.51 -17.05
N TYR A 62 8.91 21.39 -17.45
CA TYR A 62 7.79 21.92 -16.68
C TYR A 62 7.12 20.94 -15.73
N ILE A 63 7.30 19.63 -15.90
CA ILE A 63 6.77 18.65 -14.94
C ILE A 63 7.94 17.82 -14.43
N ARG A 64 8.51 18.27 -13.30
CA ARG A 64 9.75 17.71 -12.80
C ARG A 64 9.52 16.29 -12.27
N PRO A 65 10.15 15.24 -12.83
CA PRO A 65 10.28 13.94 -12.18
C PRO A 65 10.87 14.01 -10.76
N THR A 66 11.42 15.16 -10.34
CA THR A 66 11.77 15.42 -8.94
C THR A 66 10.57 15.30 -7.99
N ILE A 67 9.35 15.68 -8.38
CA ILE A 67 8.17 15.54 -7.50
C ILE A 67 7.89 14.06 -7.21
N ILE A 68 7.99 13.21 -8.24
CA ILE A 68 7.84 11.76 -8.09
C ILE A 68 8.94 11.19 -7.19
N ILE A 69 10.18 11.66 -7.33
CA ILE A 69 11.31 11.26 -6.48
C ILE A 69 11.09 11.68 -5.01
N TYR A 70 10.66 12.92 -4.77
CA TYR A 70 10.33 13.38 -3.41
C TYR A 70 9.16 12.58 -2.80
N GLY A 71 8.13 12.29 -3.59
CA GLY A 71 7.03 11.42 -3.20
C GLY A 71 7.51 10.02 -2.80
N CYS A 72 8.36 9.40 -3.63
CA CYS A 72 8.95 8.09 -3.33
C CYS A 72 9.82 8.14 -2.07
N GLY A 73 10.61 9.21 -1.88
CA GLY A 73 11.41 9.40 -0.67
C GLY A 73 10.55 9.52 0.58
N LEU A 74 9.44 10.28 0.51
CA LEU A 74 8.48 10.40 1.61
C LEU A 74 7.81 9.05 1.91
N THR A 75 7.42 8.29 0.88
CA THR A 75 6.85 6.95 1.04
C THR A 75 7.84 6.02 1.74
N ILE A 76 9.08 5.96 1.28
CA ILE A 76 10.13 5.12 1.89
C ILE A 76 10.34 5.52 3.35
N LEU A 77 10.48 6.82 3.64
CA LEU A 77 10.65 7.31 5.00
C LEU A 77 9.49 6.89 5.91
N SER A 78 8.26 7.07 5.44
CA SER A 78 7.05 6.73 6.19
C SER A 78 6.98 5.22 6.46
N VAL A 79 7.24 4.40 5.44
CA VAL A 79 7.21 2.94 5.54
C VAL A 79 8.32 2.42 6.45
N VAL A 80 9.53 2.99 6.39
CA VAL A 80 10.63 2.59 7.28
C VAL A 80 10.32 2.92 8.72
N ILE A 81 9.76 4.11 9.00
CA ILE A 81 9.34 4.49 10.36
C ILE A 81 8.25 3.55 10.87
N LEU A 82 7.19 3.32 10.09
CA LEU A 82 6.09 2.44 10.50
C LEU A 82 6.53 0.98 10.64
N GLY A 83 7.40 0.50 9.76
CA GLY A 83 7.99 -0.83 9.84
C GLY A 83 8.86 -0.98 11.08
N PHE A 84 9.68 0.02 11.41
CA PHE A 84 10.48 0.02 12.64
C PHE A 84 9.62 0.02 13.90
N LEU A 85 8.56 0.84 13.96
CA LEU A 85 7.60 0.83 15.07
C LEU A 85 6.92 -0.53 15.20
N SER A 86 6.57 -1.17 14.08
CA SER A 86 5.97 -2.50 14.07
C SER A 86 6.92 -3.58 14.60
N LEU A 87 8.24 -3.42 14.42
CA LEU A 87 9.26 -4.32 15.00
C LEU A 87 9.40 -4.14 16.52
N MET A 88 9.20 -2.94 17.04
CA MET A 88 9.31 -2.65 18.47
C MET A 88 8.08 -3.10 19.27
N GLY A 89 6.88 -3.03 18.68
CA GLY A 89 5.64 -3.37 19.37
C GLY A 89 4.46 -3.43 18.40
N PHE A 90 4.27 -4.59 17.77
CA PHE A 90 3.21 -4.75 16.78
C PHE A 90 1.80 -4.69 17.38
N ASP A 91 1.60 -5.18 18.61
CA ASP A 91 0.30 -5.14 19.30
C ASP A 91 -0.26 -3.71 19.39
N GLU A 92 0.58 -2.76 19.80
CA GLU A 92 0.18 -1.35 19.95
C GLU A 92 -0.11 -0.71 18.59
N VAL A 93 0.76 -0.94 17.60
CA VAL A 93 0.57 -0.45 16.23
C VAL A 93 -0.72 -1.00 15.65
N PHE A 94 -1.03 -2.28 15.87
CA PHE A 94 -2.25 -2.93 15.43
C PHE A 94 -3.48 -2.26 16.05
N VAL A 95 -3.48 -2.01 17.37
CA VAL A 95 -4.59 -1.33 18.05
C VAL A 95 -4.76 0.10 17.57
N ILE A 96 -3.67 0.86 17.40
CA ILE A 96 -3.70 2.24 16.90
C ILE A 96 -4.28 2.28 15.49
N PHE A 97 -3.84 1.38 14.61
CA PHE A 97 -4.37 1.23 13.26
C PHE A 97 -5.88 1.00 13.27
N HIS A 98 -6.39 0.11 14.12
CA HIS A 98 -7.83 -0.18 14.19
C HIS A 98 -8.63 1.02 14.69
N LYS A 99 -8.15 1.73 15.73
CA LYS A 99 -8.79 2.95 16.23
C LYS A 99 -8.86 4.07 15.19
N MET A 100 -7.85 4.19 14.34
CA MET A 100 -7.85 5.19 13.25
C MET A 100 -8.72 4.75 12.06
N SER A 101 -8.79 3.45 11.78
CA SER A 101 -9.44 2.91 10.58
C SER A 101 -10.94 2.66 10.78
N PHE A 102 -11.38 2.40 12.01
CA PHE A 102 -12.75 2.02 12.33
C PHE A 102 -13.31 2.87 13.46
N GLY A 103 -14.45 3.53 13.20
CA GLY A 103 -15.19 4.31 14.19
C GLY A 103 -16.15 3.47 15.06
N ASN A 104 -15.90 2.18 15.20
CA ASN A 104 -16.74 1.25 15.96
C ASN A 104 -15.87 0.18 16.63
N ASP A 105 -16.45 -0.61 17.53
CA ASP A 105 -15.71 -1.63 18.29
C ASP A 105 -15.75 -3.02 17.66
N LEU A 106 -16.31 -3.20 16.46
CA LEU A 106 -16.55 -4.53 15.86
C LEU A 106 -15.27 -5.34 15.61
N TRP A 107 -14.12 -4.67 15.55
CA TRP A 107 -12.79 -5.26 15.39
C TRP A 107 -12.23 -5.88 16.68
N ILE A 108 -12.82 -5.59 17.85
CA ILE A 108 -12.42 -6.20 19.12
C ILE A 108 -13.09 -7.58 19.19
N LEU A 109 -12.29 -8.63 18.99
CA LEU A 109 -12.73 -10.03 18.93
C LEU A 109 -12.13 -10.84 20.09
N ASP A 110 -12.88 -11.82 20.59
CA ASP A 110 -12.44 -12.74 21.65
C ASP A 110 -11.84 -14.01 21.05
N PRO A 111 -10.54 -14.30 21.26
CA PRO A 111 -9.88 -15.48 20.72
C PRO A 111 -10.40 -16.81 21.27
N ARG A 112 -11.33 -16.80 22.24
CA ARG A 112 -12.00 -18.00 22.76
C ARG A 112 -13.26 -18.35 21.98
N THR A 113 -13.86 -17.41 21.25
CA THR A 113 -15.15 -17.60 20.59
C THR A 113 -15.17 -17.18 19.12
N ASP A 114 -14.31 -16.25 18.72
CA ASP A 114 -14.30 -15.67 17.37
C ASP A 114 -13.27 -16.38 16.49
N TYR A 115 -13.75 -17.10 15.48
CA TYR A 115 -12.91 -17.92 14.62
C TYR A 115 -12.00 -17.10 13.70
N LEU A 116 -12.36 -15.87 13.38
CA LEU A 116 -11.59 -14.98 12.52
C LEU A 116 -10.21 -14.70 13.11
N ILE A 117 -10.12 -14.38 14.41
CA ILE A 117 -8.83 -14.11 15.07
C ILE A 117 -8.06 -15.41 15.38
N MET A 118 -8.76 -16.54 15.50
CA MET A 118 -8.10 -17.86 15.59
C MET A 118 -7.41 -18.25 14.27
N LEU A 119 -8.06 -17.98 13.14
CA LEU A 119 -7.54 -18.28 11.79
C LEU A 119 -6.48 -17.28 11.33
N PHE A 120 -6.65 -16.00 11.69
CA PHE A 120 -5.72 -14.92 11.36
C PHE A 120 -5.17 -14.29 12.65
N PRO A 121 -4.32 -15.02 13.38
CA PRO A 121 -3.73 -14.54 14.63
C PRO A 121 -2.82 -13.34 14.37
N LEU A 122 -2.45 -12.63 15.43
CA LEU A 122 -1.65 -11.40 15.32
C LEU A 122 -0.36 -11.57 14.49
N GLY A 123 0.35 -12.69 14.66
CA GLY A 123 1.57 -12.98 13.90
C GLY A 123 1.37 -13.04 12.38
N PHE A 124 0.20 -13.49 11.92
CA PHE A 124 -0.15 -13.45 10.50
C PHE A 124 -0.20 -11.99 10.00
N TRP A 125 -0.81 -11.09 10.77
CA TRP A 125 -0.90 -9.68 10.39
C TRP A 125 0.43 -8.94 10.46
N PHE A 126 1.32 -9.35 11.37
CA PHE A 126 2.70 -8.86 11.40
C PHE A 126 3.42 -9.22 10.10
N ASP A 127 3.37 -10.48 9.69
CA ASP A 127 4.00 -10.95 8.45
C ASP A 127 3.45 -10.22 7.22
N ILE A 128 2.13 -10.00 7.15
CA ILE A 128 1.51 -9.24 6.07
C ILE A 128 1.97 -7.78 6.08
N THR A 129 2.01 -7.14 7.26
CA THR A 129 2.51 -5.76 7.42
C THR A 129 3.94 -5.62 6.91
N MET A 130 4.83 -6.54 7.31
CA MET A 130 6.23 -6.53 6.87
C MET A 130 6.40 -6.78 5.37
N LYS A 131 5.60 -7.69 4.79
CA LYS A 131 5.57 -7.91 3.34
C LYS A 131 5.13 -6.67 2.57
N ILE A 132 4.06 -6.01 3.02
CA ILE A 132 3.56 -4.77 2.38
C ILE A 132 4.62 -3.66 2.48
N ALA A 133 5.28 -3.52 3.64
CA ALA A 133 6.37 -2.56 3.82
C ALA A 133 7.51 -2.81 2.82
N MET A 134 7.97 -4.06 2.71
CA MET A 134 9.03 -4.43 1.78
C MET A 134 8.66 -4.15 0.32
N ILE A 135 7.46 -4.58 -0.11
CA ILE A 135 6.98 -4.35 -1.48
C ILE A 135 6.90 -2.85 -1.78
N SER A 136 6.39 -2.05 -0.82
CA SER A 136 6.27 -0.60 -0.99
C SER A 136 7.63 0.07 -1.23
N VAL A 137 8.66 -0.31 -0.45
CA VAL A 137 10.03 0.20 -0.65
C VAL A 137 10.57 -0.18 -2.02
N ILE A 138 10.43 -1.45 -2.42
CA ILE A 138 10.89 -1.94 -3.73
C ILE A 138 10.19 -1.17 -4.87
N THR A 139 8.88 -1.00 -4.79
CA THR A 139 8.11 -0.25 -5.78
C THR A 139 8.54 1.22 -5.85
N SER A 140 8.75 1.90 -4.71
CA SER A 140 9.24 3.27 -4.67
C SER A 140 10.64 3.42 -5.26
N LEU A 141 11.55 2.47 -5.01
CA LEU A 141 12.88 2.44 -5.61
C LEU A 141 12.81 2.24 -7.13
N ALA A 142 11.96 1.33 -7.61
CA ALA A 142 11.76 1.10 -9.03
C ALA A 142 11.22 2.35 -9.76
N ILE A 143 10.22 3.02 -9.17
CA ILE A 143 9.66 4.27 -9.72
C ILE A 143 10.72 5.38 -9.73
N THR A 144 11.53 5.48 -8.68
CA THR A 144 12.64 6.44 -8.60
C THR A 144 13.66 6.18 -9.71
N ALA A 145 14.09 4.93 -9.90
CA ALA A 145 15.03 4.56 -10.95
C ALA A 145 14.50 4.88 -12.36
N ALA A 146 13.22 4.59 -12.63
CA ALA A 146 12.57 4.96 -13.89
C ALA A 146 12.55 6.48 -14.09
N SER A 147 12.21 7.23 -13.04
CA SER A 147 12.13 8.70 -13.07
C SER A 147 13.50 9.38 -13.24
N VAL A 148 14.57 8.80 -12.71
CA VAL A 148 15.95 9.30 -12.92
C VAL A 148 16.44 8.96 -14.33
N SER A 149 16.15 7.76 -14.82
CA SER A 149 16.56 7.33 -16.17
C SER A 149 16.03 8.24 -17.26
N THR A 150 14.76 8.67 -17.17
CA THR A 150 14.17 9.62 -18.12
C THR A 150 14.86 10.99 -18.10
N GLN A 151 15.33 11.45 -16.93
CA GLN A 151 16.08 12.70 -16.80
C GLN A 151 17.47 12.62 -17.44
N ILE A 152 18.18 11.52 -17.22
CA ILE A 152 19.52 11.30 -17.81
C ILE A 152 19.42 11.30 -19.33
N ILE A 153 18.50 10.52 -19.90
CA ILE A 153 18.26 10.47 -21.35
C ILE A 153 17.92 11.87 -21.91
N ALA A 154 17.06 12.61 -21.21
CA ALA A 154 16.70 13.96 -21.61
C ALA A 154 17.90 14.92 -21.61
N SER A 155 18.77 14.85 -20.60
CA SER A 155 19.96 15.69 -20.50
C SER A 155 20.96 15.41 -21.63
N ALA A 156 21.15 14.13 -22.00
CA ALA A 156 22.02 13.71 -23.09
C ALA A 156 21.52 14.21 -24.46
N GLN A 157 20.21 14.09 -24.73
CA GLN A 157 19.60 14.58 -25.97
C GLN A 157 19.71 16.11 -26.13
N ASN A 158 19.57 16.85 -25.03
CA ASN A 158 19.69 18.31 -25.05
C ASN A 158 21.13 18.77 -25.35
N LYS A 159 22.14 18.10 -24.77
CA LYS A 159 23.56 18.39 -25.02
C LYS A 159 23.94 18.14 -26.48
N GLY A 160 23.48 17.03 -27.08
CA GLY A 160 23.70 16.73 -28.50
C GLY A 160 23.06 17.77 -29.44
N ARG A 161 21.84 18.23 -29.15
CA ARG A 161 21.16 19.26 -29.95
C ARG A 161 21.85 20.63 -29.91
N LYS A 162 22.44 21.01 -28.77
CA LYS A 162 23.22 22.26 -28.65
C LYS A 162 24.55 22.22 -29.39
N SER A 163 25.19 21.05 -29.50
CA SER A 163 26.47 20.90 -30.20
C SER A 163 26.36 20.88 -31.73
N SER A 164 25.15 20.67 -32.27
CA SER A 164 24.86 20.62 -33.71
C SER A 164 24.39 21.96 -34.30
N LYS A 165 24.21 22.98 -33.45
CA LYS A 165 23.88 24.35 -33.84
C LYS A 165 25.11 25.23 -33.68
#